data_AF-A0A7V4ZXJ7-F1
#
_entry.id   AF-A0A7V4ZXJ7-F1
#
_cell.length_a   1.000
_cell.length_b   1.000
_cell.length_c   1.000
_cell.angle_alpha   90.00
_cell.angle_beta   90.00
_cell.angle_gamma   90.00
#
_symmetry.space_group_name_H-M   'P 1'
#
loop_
_entity.id
_entity.type
_entity.pdbx_description
1 polymer ?
#
loop_
_entity_poly.entity_id
_entity_poly.type
_entity_poly.pdbx_seq_one_letter_code
_entity_poly.pdbx_strand_id
1 'polypeptide(L)'
;MHKTTYILKKYASLFVLGGSLLLCPGLWASEFQDIYGDTGKFFEFIQDPNTGLTVFPILTIPVGGEYEGMGTAYTAIARDSSFFDANPAASSLLEYTEIGFLHNNWIADTNIEGIVYTKRT
;
A
#
# COMPACT_ATOMS: atom_id res chain seq x y z
N MET A 1 38.70 -13.06 34.63
CA MET A 1 37.68 -13.24 33.57
C MET A 1 36.38 -12.46 33.75
N HIS A 2 36.03 -11.98 34.96
CA HIS A 2 34.72 -11.33 35.20
C HIS A 2 34.59 -9.90 34.62
N LYS A 3 35.69 -9.15 34.49
CA LYS A 3 35.69 -7.75 34.02
C LYS A 3 35.44 -7.61 32.51
N THR A 4 35.87 -8.60 31.72
CA THR A 4 35.73 -8.62 30.25
C THR A 4 34.28 -8.85 29.82
N THR A 5 33.55 -9.70 30.51
CA THR A 5 32.14 -10.02 30.22
C THR A 5 31.20 -8.83 30.48
N TYR A 6 31.54 -7.98 31.46
CA TYR A 6 30.76 -6.80 31.80
C TYR A 6 30.88 -5.69 30.74
N ILE A 7 32.08 -5.51 30.19
CA ILE A 7 32.34 -4.57 29.09
C ILE A 7 31.60 -5.02 27.83
N LEU A 8 31.65 -6.33 27.51
CA LEU A 8 30.97 -6.87 26.34
C LEU A 8 29.45 -6.68 26.41
N LYS A 9 28.82 -6.93 27.57
CA LYS A 9 27.38 -6.67 27.78
C LYS A 9 27.01 -5.19 27.68
N LYS A 10 27.87 -4.29 28.14
CA LYS A 10 27.63 -2.83 28.11
C LYS A 10 27.60 -2.28 26.69
N TYR A 11 28.43 -2.80 25.78
CA TYR A 11 28.50 -2.35 24.39
C TYR A 11 27.70 -3.22 23.42
N ALA A 12 27.16 -4.36 23.84
CA ALA A 12 26.34 -5.23 23.01
C ALA A 12 25.11 -4.49 22.44
N SER A 13 24.41 -3.69 23.27
CA SER A 13 23.27 -2.88 22.81
C SER A 13 23.68 -1.84 21.76
N LEU A 14 24.86 -1.23 21.92
CA LEU A 14 25.40 -0.23 21.00
C LEU A 14 25.85 -0.87 19.67
N PHE A 15 26.35 -2.10 19.72
CA PHE A 15 26.73 -2.86 18.53
C PHE A 15 25.51 -3.37 17.76
N VAL A 16 24.45 -3.76 18.46
CA VAL A 16 23.16 -4.13 17.84
C VAL A 16 22.48 -2.91 17.21
N LEU A 17 22.50 -1.75 17.88
CA LEU A 17 22.00 -0.49 17.31
C LEU A 17 22.82 -0.02 16.09
N GLY A 18 24.16 -0.11 16.18
CA GLY A 18 25.03 0.23 15.05
C GLY A 18 24.89 -0.73 13.88
N GLY A 19 24.73 -2.03 14.16
CA GLY A 19 24.47 -3.06 13.16
C GLY A 19 23.09 -2.91 12.51
N SER A 20 22.04 -2.59 13.28
CA SER A 20 20.71 -2.34 12.73
C SER A 20 20.67 -1.06 11.89
N LEU A 21 21.50 -0.06 12.22
CA LEU A 21 21.63 1.15 11.41
C LEU A 21 22.31 0.83 10.07
N LEU A 22 23.40 0.06 10.05
CA LEU A 22 24.10 -0.34 8.84
C LEU A 22 23.31 -1.29 7.93
N LEU A 23 22.38 -2.07 8.50
CA LEU A 23 21.44 -2.93 7.77
C LEU A 23 20.18 -2.19 7.31
N CYS A 24 20.06 -0.89 7.59
CA CYS A 24 18.94 -0.10 7.11
C CYS A 24 19.07 0.07 5.58
N PRO A 25 18.10 -0.42 4.78
CA PRO A 25 18.16 -0.33 3.32
C PRO A 25 18.22 1.13 2.80
N GLY A 26 17.84 2.11 3.62
CA GLY A 26 17.86 3.52 3.26
C GLY A 26 19.21 4.24 3.34
N LEU A 27 20.30 3.61 3.79
CA LEU A 27 21.58 4.33 4.00
C LEU A 27 22.32 4.69 2.70
N TRP A 28 21.98 4.04 1.60
CA TRP A 28 22.61 4.21 0.29
C TRP A 28 21.63 4.70 -0.80
N ALA A 29 20.41 5.03 -0.41
CA ALA A 29 19.38 5.48 -1.33
C ALA A 29 19.59 6.94 -1.73
N SER A 30 19.62 7.22 -3.04
CA SER A 30 19.67 8.58 -3.58
C SER A 30 18.32 9.29 -3.51
N GLU A 31 17.23 8.53 -3.64
CA GLU A 31 15.87 9.05 -3.71
C GLU A 31 14.92 8.30 -2.76
N PHE A 32 13.84 8.96 -2.35
CA PHE A 32 12.84 8.37 -1.44
C PHE A 32 12.17 7.11 -2.03
N GLN A 33 12.04 7.05 -3.36
CA GLN A 33 11.53 5.90 -4.08
C GLN A 33 12.44 4.68 -3.95
N ASP A 34 13.76 4.87 -3.94
CA ASP A 34 14.73 3.79 -3.77
C ASP A 34 14.58 3.14 -2.38
N ILE A 35 14.33 3.96 -1.35
CA ILE A 35 14.06 3.48 0.02
C ILE A 35 12.79 2.62 0.04
N TYR A 36 11.72 3.07 -0.63
CA TYR A 36 10.47 2.31 -0.71
C TYR A 36 10.65 0.98 -1.44
N GLY A 37 11.32 0.99 -2.59
CA GLY A 37 11.59 -0.21 -3.38
C GLY A 37 12.48 -1.21 -2.65
N ASP A 38 13.53 -0.74 -1.99
CA ASP A 38 14.47 -1.60 -1.28
C ASP A 38 13.88 -2.14 0.03
N THR A 39 13.06 -1.35 0.73
CA THR A 39 12.25 -1.84 1.85
C THR A 39 11.26 -2.90 1.39
N GLY A 40 10.61 -2.73 0.23
CA GLY A 40 9.74 -3.74 -0.36
C GLY A 40 10.46 -5.08 -0.61
N LYS A 41 11.67 -5.03 -1.17
CA LYS A 41 12.52 -6.21 -1.40
C LYS A 41 12.92 -6.93 -0.11
N PHE A 42 13.15 -6.20 0.98
CA PHE A 42 13.42 -6.82 2.28
C PHE A 42 12.25 -7.69 2.77
N PHE A 43 11.01 -7.33 2.43
CA PHE A 43 9.80 -8.09 2.77
C PHE A 43 9.36 -9.07 1.68
N GLU A 44 10.16 -9.28 0.63
CA GLU A 44 9.84 -10.19 -0.48
C GLU A 44 9.57 -11.63 0.00
N PHE A 45 10.14 -12.05 1.14
CA PHE A 45 9.89 -13.35 1.75
C PHE A 45 8.45 -13.54 2.29
N ILE A 46 7.73 -12.44 2.54
CA ILE A 46 6.31 -12.43 2.96
C ILE A 46 5.40 -12.25 1.73
N GLN A 47 5.95 -11.80 0.61
CA GLN A 47 5.20 -11.51 -0.60
C GLN A 47 4.79 -12.82 -1.32
N ASP A 48 3.57 -12.86 -1.85
CA ASP A 48 3.09 -14.04 -2.58
C ASP A 48 3.92 -14.23 -3.87
N PRO A 49 4.60 -15.38 -4.06
CA PRO A 49 5.40 -15.65 -5.26
C PRO A 49 4.57 -15.69 -6.55
N ASN A 50 3.24 -15.76 -6.46
CA ASN A 50 2.33 -15.78 -7.60
C ASN A 50 1.68 -14.42 -7.87
N THR A 51 2.17 -13.33 -7.24
CA THR A 51 1.70 -11.96 -7.50
C THR A 51 1.79 -11.67 -9.01
N GLY A 52 0.68 -11.25 -9.63
CA GLY A 52 0.62 -10.98 -11.07
C GLY A 52 0.31 -12.17 -11.97
N LEU A 53 0.28 -13.41 -11.44
CA LEU A 53 -0.07 -14.61 -12.22
C LEU A 53 -1.56 -14.97 -12.15
N THR A 54 -2.20 -14.70 -11.01
CA THR A 54 -3.62 -15.03 -10.76
C THR A 54 -4.50 -13.79 -10.57
N VAL A 55 -3.90 -12.67 -10.17
CA VAL A 55 -4.58 -11.40 -9.94
C VAL A 55 -3.75 -10.31 -10.58
N PHE A 56 -4.43 -9.38 -11.26
CA PHE A 56 -3.78 -8.21 -11.82
C PHE A 56 -3.60 -7.15 -10.70
N PRO A 57 -2.37 -6.80 -10.28
CA PRO A 57 -2.14 -5.98 -9.08
C PRO A 57 -2.77 -4.58 -9.14
N ILE A 58 -3.03 -4.06 -10.35
CA ILE A 58 -3.71 -2.78 -10.54
C ILE A 58 -5.13 -2.79 -9.95
N LEU A 59 -5.80 -3.96 -9.87
CA LEU A 59 -7.17 -4.07 -9.38
C LEU A 59 -7.27 -3.87 -7.86
N THR A 60 -6.15 -3.95 -7.16
CA THR A 60 -6.07 -3.58 -5.74
C THR A 60 -6.10 -2.07 -5.54
N ILE A 61 -5.87 -1.30 -6.62
CA ILE A 61 -5.82 0.15 -6.56
C ILE A 61 -7.25 0.69 -6.71
N PRO A 62 -7.82 1.31 -5.67
CA PRO A 62 -9.20 1.77 -5.68
C PRO A 62 -9.39 2.94 -6.65
N VAL A 63 -10.42 2.87 -7.49
CA VAL A 63 -10.86 4.03 -8.27
C VAL A 63 -11.78 4.90 -7.41
N GLY A 64 -11.26 6.00 -6.89
CA GLY A 64 -12.05 7.03 -6.22
C GLY A 64 -11.59 7.36 -4.81
N GLY A 65 -11.71 8.65 -4.46
CA GLY A 65 -11.14 9.19 -3.23
C GLY A 65 -11.80 8.70 -1.95
N GLU A 66 -13.11 8.43 -1.94
CA GLU A 66 -13.79 7.89 -0.75
C GLU A 66 -13.41 6.42 -0.53
N TYR A 67 -13.41 5.61 -1.59
CA TYR A 67 -12.96 4.21 -1.52
C TYR A 67 -11.50 4.10 -1.03
N GLU A 68 -10.60 4.93 -1.55
CA GLU A 68 -9.22 4.99 -1.10
C GLU A 68 -9.09 5.52 0.33
N GLY A 69 -9.80 6.60 0.67
CA GLY A 69 -9.77 7.22 1.99
C GLY A 69 -10.27 6.29 3.11
N MET A 70 -11.11 5.31 2.78
CA MET A 70 -11.54 4.24 3.68
C MET A 70 -10.55 3.07 3.78
N GLY A 71 -9.36 3.19 3.20
CA GLY A 71 -8.35 2.13 3.21
C GLY A 71 -8.82 0.87 2.52
N THR A 72 -9.56 1.02 1.40
CA THR A 72 -10.18 -0.08 0.63
C THR A 72 -11.30 -0.86 1.35
N ALA A 73 -11.80 -0.37 2.49
CA ALA A 73 -12.90 -0.98 3.23
C ALA A 73 -14.29 -0.50 2.77
N TYR A 74 -14.65 -0.75 1.50
CA TYR A 74 -15.86 -0.17 0.88
C TYR A 74 -16.89 -1.20 0.37
N THR A 75 -16.70 -2.49 0.68
CA THR A 75 -17.52 -3.60 0.15
C THR A 75 -19.03 -3.50 0.44
N ALA A 76 -19.42 -2.87 1.54
CA ALA A 76 -20.82 -2.74 1.96
C ALA A 76 -21.40 -1.33 1.76
N ILE A 77 -20.66 -0.43 1.09
CA ILE A 77 -20.98 0.98 0.97
C ILE A 77 -21.18 1.31 -0.52
N ALA A 78 -22.16 2.16 -0.81
CA ALA A 78 -22.46 2.65 -2.17
C ALA A 78 -22.82 4.14 -2.14
N ARG A 79 -21.91 4.97 -1.64
CA ARG A 79 -22.15 6.43 -1.52
C ARG A 79 -21.78 7.21 -2.79
N ASP A 80 -20.96 6.63 -3.64
CA ASP A 80 -20.52 7.20 -4.91
C ASP A 80 -20.23 6.08 -5.92
N SER A 81 -20.07 6.42 -7.20
CA SER A 81 -19.78 5.44 -8.26
C SER A 81 -18.55 4.53 -8.03
N SER A 82 -17.69 4.80 -7.04
CA SER A 82 -16.51 3.99 -6.72
C SER A 82 -16.83 2.58 -6.18
N PHE A 83 -18.07 2.34 -5.70
CA PHE A 83 -18.46 0.99 -5.23
C PHE A 83 -18.34 -0.07 -6.33
N PHE A 84 -18.30 0.33 -7.61
CA PHE A 84 -18.25 -0.60 -8.73
C PHE A 84 -17.03 -1.54 -8.65
N ASP A 85 -15.88 -1.03 -8.22
CA ASP A 85 -14.66 -1.82 -8.08
C ASP A 85 -14.65 -2.64 -6.78
N ALA A 86 -15.29 -2.16 -5.71
CA ALA A 86 -15.35 -2.83 -4.42
C ALA A 86 -16.38 -3.97 -4.39
N ASN A 87 -17.61 -3.69 -4.86
CA ASN A 87 -18.74 -4.60 -4.88
C ASN A 87 -19.86 -4.06 -5.79
N PRO A 88 -19.97 -4.51 -7.05
CA PRO A 88 -21.05 -4.09 -7.94
C PRO A 88 -22.46 -4.34 -7.40
N ALA A 89 -22.65 -5.32 -6.51
CA ALA A 89 -23.96 -5.59 -5.89
C ALA A 89 -24.40 -4.47 -4.94
N ALA A 90 -23.47 -3.66 -4.44
CA ALA A 90 -23.79 -2.47 -3.64
C ALA A 90 -24.60 -1.44 -4.45
N SER A 91 -24.61 -1.54 -5.79
CA SER A 91 -25.48 -0.72 -6.66
C SER A 91 -26.96 -0.79 -6.31
N SER A 92 -27.44 -1.85 -5.65
CA SER A 92 -28.84 -1.92 -5.19
C SER A 92 -29.20 -0.83 -4.18
N LEU A 93 -28.19 -0.30 -3.48
CA LEU A 93 -28.32 0.73 -2.45
C LEU A 93 -28.16 2.16 -2.99
N LEU A 94 -27.79 2.35 -4.27
CA LEU A 94 -27.68 3.69 -4.87
C LEU A 94 -29.02 4.43 -4.87
N GLU A 95 -28.99 5.68 -4.43
CA GLU A 95 -30.17 6.54 -4.46
C GLU A 95 -30.41 7.15 -5.85
N TYR A 96 -29.34 7.48 -6.60
CA TYR A 96 -29.42 8.23 -7.86
C TYR A 96 -28.66 7.54 -9.01
N THR A 97 -28.87 8.03 -10.24
CA THR A 97 -28.02 7.69 -11.39
C THR A 97 -26.84 8.65 -11.40
N GLU A 98 -25.62 8.13 -11.42
CA GLU A 98 -24.41 8.93 -11.23
C GLU A 98 -23.37 8.66 -12.32
N ILE A 99 -22.65 9.72 -12.71
CA ILE A 99 -21.43 9.63 -13.50
C ILE A 99 -20.28 10.25 -12.69
N GLY A 100 -19.21 9.49 -12.50
CA GLY A 100 -18.03 9.90 -11.77
C GLY A 100 -16.82 10.02 -12.69
N PHE A 101 -16.09 11.13 -12.56
CA PHE A 101 -14.75 11.31 -13.13
C PHE A 101 -13.77 11.28 -11.97
N LEU A 102 -12.84 10.35 -12.01
CA LEU A 102 -11.95 10.02 -10.90
C LEU A 102 -10.51 10.18 -11.38
N HIS A 103 -9.73 10.96 -10.65
CA HIS A 103 -8.31 11.15 -10.87
C HIS A 103 -7.58 10.80 -9.59
N ASN A 104 -6.70 9.83 -9.64
CA ASN A 104 -5.87 9.45 -8.51
C ASN A 104 -4.39 9.58 -8.88
N ASN A 105 -3.63 10.29 -8.05
CA ASN A 105 -2.21 10.54 -8.26
C ASN A 105 -1.42 9.96 -7.09
N TRP A 106 -0.53 9.03 -7.38
CA TRP A 106 0.21 8.23 -6.42
C TRP A 106 1.70 8.56 -6.43
N ILE A 107 2.38 8.08 -5.40
CA ILE A 107 3.84 8.18 -5.28
C ILE A 107 4.48 7.44 -6.46
N ALA A 108 5.67 7.87 -6.88
CA ALA A 108 6.41 7.35 -8.05
C ALA A 108 5.86 7.80 -9.42
N ASP A 109 5.26 9.01 -9.50
CA ASP A 109 4.74 9.60 -10.75
C ASP A 109 3.72 8.71 -11.48
N THR A 110 2.96 7.92 -10.72
CA THR A 110 1.91 7.05 -11.27
C THR A 110 0.54 7.65 -11.03
N ASN A 111 -0.32 7.59 -12.05
CA ASN A 111 -1.70 8.08 -11.96
C ASN A 111 -2.69 7.08 -12.54
N ILE A 112 -3.90 7.08 -12.00
CA ILE A 112 -5.04 6.30 -12.50
C ILE A 112 -6.21 7.25 -12.74
N GLU A 113 -6.74 7.17 -13.96
CA GLU A 113 -7.94 7.87 -14.37
C GLU A 113 -9.10 6.87 -14.48
N GLY A 114 -10.25 7.24 -13.95
CA GLY A 114 -11.46 6.44 -14.02
C GLY A 114 -12.65 7.26 -14.48
N ILE A 115 -13.47 6.69 -15.36
CA ILE A 115 -14.81 7.19 -15.67
C ILE A 115 -15.79 6.08 -15.35
N VAL A 116 -16.69 6.33 -14.41
CA VAL A 116 -17.66 5.34 -13.97
C VAL A 116 -19.06 5.87 -14.19
N TYR A 117 -19.93 5.05 -14.78
CA TYR A 117 -21.33 5.38 -15.00
C TYR A 117 -22.21 4.33 -14.34
N THR A 118 -23.15 4.79 -13.53
CA THR A 118 -24.09 3.95 -12.79
C THR A 118 -25.50 4.40 -13.10
N LYS A 119 -26.40 3.44 -13.35
CA LYS A 119 -27.79 3.71 -13.71
C LYS A 119 -28.73 3.05 -12.70
N ARG A 120 -29.58 3.87 -12.08
CA ARG A 120 -30.74 3.37 -11.33
C ARG A 120 -31.88 3.10 -12.31
N THR A 121 -32.44 1.90 -12.26
CA THR A 121 -33.58 1.48 -13.09
C THR A 121 -34.81 1.30 -12.22
#